data_AF-A0A099CWM9-F1
#
_entry.id   AF-A0A099CWM9-F1
#
_cell.length_a   1.000
_cell.length_b   1.000
_cell.length_c   1.000
_cell.angle_alpha   90.00
_cell.angle_beta   90.00
_cell.angle_gamma   90.00
#
_symmetry.space_group_name_H-M   'P 1'
#
loop_
_entity.id
_entity.type
_entity.pdbx_description
1 polymer ?
#
loop_
_entity_poly.entity_id
_entity_poly.type
_entity_poly.pdbx_seq_one_letter_code
_entity_poly.pdbx_strand_id
1 'polypeptide(L)'
;MTEAENEARLQELYDIAGRLMELAREDQDAMRVEMHRVQALCLSLSKAHAKQLSHWDQTLRKTFVEVAESSVEPTRRAMEQARKDAEFAAYSYRHALRRLGWGRFLFACAISVALWLAVLVSVWVFVPSLDQLAARRAEVANLRAQAEQMSARAKAEFTQCEDRDGTQHLCFRDDESKGPYFDGNKTYRALWRH
;
A
#
# COMPACT_ATOMS: atom_id res chain seq x y z
N MET A 1 18.19 -3.01 11.79
CA MET A 1 18.50 -3.04 10.35
C MET A 1 19.04 -1.68 9.99
N THR A 2 20.31 -1.62 9.61
CA THR A 2 21.01 -0.37 9.33
C THR A 2 20.79 0.04 7.89
N GLU A 3 20.75 1.35 7.64
CA GLU A 3 20.55 1.96 6.31
C GLU A 3 21.54 1.41 5.25
N ALA A 4 22.76 1.13 5.68
CA ALA A 4 23.81 0.47 4.87
C ALA A 4 23.45 -0.94 4.37
N GLU A 5 22.65 -1.71 5.12
CA GLU A 5 22.22 -3.05 4.69
C GLU A 5 21.15 -2.98 3.60
N ASN A 6 20.32 -1.93 3.60
CA ASN A 6 19.30 -1.71 2.57
C ASN A 6 19.93 -1.21 1.26
N GLU A 7 20.94 -0.33 1.32
CA GLU A 7 21.64 0.16 0.13
C GLU A 7 22.41 -0.96 -0.58
N ALA A 8 23.06 -1.86 0.18
CA ALA A 8 23.75 -3.01 -0.38
C ALA A 8 22.80 -3.97 -1.13
N ARG A 9 21.61 -4.24 -0.57
CA ARG A 9 20.59 -5.08 -1.23
C ARG A 9 19.99 -4.41 -2.47
N LEU A 10 19.82 -3.09 -2.44
CA LEU A 10 19.36 -2.32 -3.59
C LEU A 10 20.39 -2.39 -4.73
N GLN A 11 21.68 -2.24 -4.44
CA GLN A 11 22.74 -2.38 -5.45
C GLN A 11 22.80 -3.78 -6.05
N GLU A 12 22.64 -4.82 -5.23
CA GLU A 12 22.60 -6.21 -5.71
C GLU A 12 21.42 -6.46 -6.68
N LEU A 13 20.24 -5.92 -6.36
CA LEU A 13 19.06 -6.02 -7.23
C LEU A 13 19.24 -5.30 -8.56
N TYR A 14 19.92 -4.14 -8.56
CA TYR A 14 20.23 -3.41 -9.80
C TYR A 14 21.25 -4.15 -10.68
N ASP A 15 22.27 -4.78 -10.10
CA ASP A 15 23.25 -5.57 -10.86
C ASP A 15 22.60 -6.80 -11.52
N ILE A 16 21.72 -7.49 -10.79
CA ILE A 16 20.96 -8.62 -11.34
C ILE A 16 20.03 -8.18 -12.47
N ALA A 17 19.31 -7.06 -12.30
CA ALA A 17 18.45 -6.52 -13.34
C ALA A 17 19.24 -6.09 -14.59
N GLY A 18 20.44 -5.52 -14.41
CA GLY A 18 21.36 -5.18 -15.49
C GLY A 18 21.76 -6.40 -16.31
N ARG A 19 22.22 -7.47 -15.66
CA ARG A 19 22.61 -8.72 -16.34
C ARG A 19 21.46 -9.39 -17.09
N LEU A 20 20.26 -9.35 -16.54
CA LEU A 20 19.06 -9.87 -17.20
C LEU A 20 18.70 -9.10 -18.48
N MET A 21 18.83 -7.78 -18.47
CA MET A 21 18.59 -6.96 -19.67
C MET A 21 19.66 -7.17 -20.73
N GLU A 22 20.90 -7.42 -20.33
CA GLU A 22 22.01 -7.69 -21.24
C GLU A 22 21.83 -9.03 -21.96
N LEU A 23 21.47 -10.08 -21.21
CA LEU A 23 21.11 -11.39 -21.78
C LEU A 23 19.89 -11.29 -22.72
N ALA A 24 18.87 -10.51 -22.36
CA ALA A 24 17.71 -10.31 -23.22
C ALA A 24 18.04 -9.54 -24.51
N ARG A 25 18.99 -8.61 -24.48
CA ARG A 25 19.48 -7.91 -25.67
C ARG A 25 20.25 -8.84 -26.60
N GLU A 26 21.13 -9.67 -26.04
CA GLU A 26 21.93 -10.63 -26.80
C GLU A 26 21.03 -11.65 -27.54
N ASP A 27 19.99 -12.16 -26.87
CA ASP A 27 19.01 -13.07 -27.47
C ASP A 27 18.15 -12.39 -28.56
N GLN A 28 17.79 -11.12 -28.34
CA GLN A 28 17.04 -10.34 -29.33
C GLN A 28 17.86 -10.07 -30.60
N ASP A 29 19.15 -9.78 -30.46
CA ASP A 29 20.04 -9.56 -31.60
C ASP A 29 20.32 -10.87 -32.36
N ALA A 30 20.47 -11.99 -31.66
CA ALA A 30 20.58 -13.32 -32.29
C ALA A 30 19.33 -13.66 -33.12
N MET A 31 18.12 -13.41 -32.59
CA MET A 31 16.88 -13.62 -33.32
C MET A 31 16.77 -12.74 -34.58
N ARG A 32 17.22 -11.48 -34.53
CA ARG A 32 17.20 -10.59 -35.71
C ARG A 32 18.11 -11.09 -36.81
N VAL A 33 19.29 -11.60 -36.46
CA VAL A 33 20.25 -12.16 -37.44
C VAL A 33 19.64 -13.36 -38.17
N GLU A 34 18.98 -14.27 -37.46
CA GLU A 34 18.33 -15.42 -38.09
C GLU A 34 17.09 -15.03 -38.91
N MET A 35 16.31 -14.05 -38.43
CA MET A 35 15.14 -13.56 -39.16
C MET A 35 15.53 -12.88 -40.49
N HIS A 36 16.64 -12.15 -40.52
CA HIS A 36 17.17 -11.58 -41.76
C HIS A 36 17.62 -12.65 -42.76
N ARG A 37 18.20 -13.78 -42.30
CA ARG A 37 18.58 -14.90 -43.17
C ARG A 37 17.36 -15.56 -43.82
N VAL A 38 16.31 -15.81 -43.03
CA VAL A 38 15.05 -16.37 -43.55
C VAL A 38 14.40 -15.41 -44.55
N GLN A 39 14.37 -14.11 -44.23
CA GLN A 39 13.78 -13.10 -45.12
C GLN A 39 14.56 -12.97 -46.44
N ALA A 40 15.89 -13.02 -46.40
CA ALA A 40 16.73 -13.02 -47.59
C ALA A 40 16.49 -14.27 -48.47
N LEU A 41 16.27 -15.43 -47.85
CA LEU A 41 15.92 -16.67 -48.55
C LEU A 41 14.55 -16.57 -49.24
N CYS A 42 13.54 -16.01 -48.56
CA CYS A 42 12.21 -15.80 -49.15
C CYS A 42 12.26 -14.79 -50.32
N LEU A 43 13.08 -13.73 -50.20
CA LEU A 43 13.26 -12.74 -51.25
C LEU A 43 14.04 -13.30 -52.46
N SER A 44 15.01 -14.18 -52.24
CA SER A 44 15.74 -14.85 -53.32
C SER A 44 14.86 -15.87 -54.04
N LEU A 45 14.06 -16.65 -53.30
CA LEU A 45 13.07 -17.56 -53.88
C LEU A 45 12.03 -16.79 -54.70
N SER A 46 11.43 -15.74 -54.16
CA SER A 46 10.42 -14.96 -54.90
C SER A 46 10.98 -14.29 -56.15
N LYS A 47 12.22 -13.77 -56.11
CA LYS A 47 12.89 -13.21 -57.30
C LYS A 47 13.28 -14.27 -58.33
N ALA A 48 13.75 -15.44 -57.90
CA ALA A 48 14.03 -16.56 -58.79
C ALA A 48 12.75 -17.09 -59.46
N HIS A 49 11.66 -17.19 -58.70
CA HIS A 49 10.34 -17.55 -59.21
C HIS A 49 9.79 -16.50 -60.19
N ALA A 50 9.88 -15.20 -59.88
CA ALA A 50 9.35 -14.13 -60.73
C ALA A 50 10.09 -14.02 -62.09
N LYS A 51 11.38 -14.34 -62.14
CA LYS A 51 12.19 -14.23 -63.37
C LYS A 51 12.05 -15.44 -64.30
N GLN A 52 11.61 -16.59 -63.77
CA GLN A 52 11.60 -17.87 -64.48
C GLN A 52 10.18 -18.37 -64.84
N LEU A 53 9.13 -17.82 -64.21
CA LEU A 53 7.72 -18.14 -64.49
C LEU A 53 7.21 -17.63 -65.85
N SER A 54 7.91 -16.70 -66.51
CA SER A 54 7.45 -16.12 -67.77
C SER A 54 7.66 -17.03 -69.00
N HIS A 55 8.38 -18.16 -68.87
CA HIS A 55 8.82 -18.95 -70.02
C HIS A 55 8.27 -20.40 -70.09
N TRP A 56 7.74 -21.04 -69.03
CA TRP A 56 7.48 -22.50 -69.05
C TRP A 56 6.25 -22.98 -68.25
N ASP A 57 5.03 -22.59 -68.66
CA ASP A 57 3.81 -22.76 -67.84
C ASP A 57 3.12 -24.16 -67.91
N GLN A 58 3.39 -25.01 -68.91
CA GLN A 58 2.64 -26.28 -69.05
C GLN A 58 3.38 -27.55 -68.59
N THR A 59 4.68 -27.67 -68.82
CA THR A 59 5.42 -28.91 -68.52
C THR A 59 5.74 -29.07 -67.02
N LEU A 60 5.78 -27.95 -66.28
CA LEU A 60 6.21 -27.91 -64.89
C LEU A 60 5.12 -28.29 -63.87
N ARG A 61 3.82 -28.24 -64.23
CA ARG A 61 2.74 -28.58 -63.28
C ARG A 61 2.81 -30.01 -62.74
N LYS A 62 3.32 -30.97 -63.52
CA LYS A 62 3.41 -32.37 -63.08
C LYS A 62 4.63 -32.63 -62.22
N THR A 63 5.78 -32.06 -62.58
CA THR A 63 7.03 -32.22 -61.81
C THR A 63 7.06 -31.37 -60.55
N PHE A 64 6.37 -30.22 -60.52
CA PHE A 64 6.22 -29.42 -59.29
C PHE A 64 5.32 -30.06 -58.26
N VAL A 65 4.30 -30.85 -58.62
CA VAL A 65 3.49 -31.56 -57.62
C VAL A 65 4.35 -32.59 -56.90
N GLU A 66 5.19 -33.33 -57.61
CA GLU A 66 6.04 -34.38 -57.04
C GLU A 66 7.22 -33.82 -56.20
N VAL A 67 7.81 -32.69 -56.62
CA VAL A 67 8.87 -32.01 -55.86
C VAL A 67 8.31 -31.15 -54.71
N ALA A 68 7.13 -30.55 -54.87
CA ALA A 68 6.44 -29.90 -53.75
C ALA A 68 5.99 -30.93 -52.73
N GLU A 69 5.47 -32.08 -53.14
CA GLU A 69 5.02 -33.14 -52.23
C GLU A 69 6.18 -33.75 -51.43
N SER A 70 7.33 -34.00 -52.08
CA SER A 70 8.54 -34.48 -51.39
C SER A 70 9.19 -33.48 -50.43
N SER A 71 9.03 -32.17 -50.65
CA SER A 71 9.61 -31.12 -49.81
C SER A 71 8.64 -30.55 -48.76
N VAL A 72 7.34 -30.71 -48.98
CA VAL A 72 6.26 -30.29 -48.07
C VAL A 72 6.07 -31.28 -46.92
N GLU A 73 6.25 -32.58 -47.12
CA GLU A 73 6.10 -33.55 -46.03
C GLU A 73 7.06 -33.32 -44.85
N PRO A 74 8.39 -33.17 -45.04
CA PRO A 74 9.31 -32.97 -43.91
C PRO A 74 9.12 -31.61 -43.24
N THR A 75 8.83 -30.56 -44.01
CA THR A 75 8.58 -29.21 -43.48
C THR A 75 7.24 -29.13 -42.75
N ARG A 76 6.20 -29.80 -43.25
CA ARG A 76 4.91 -29.91 -42.56
C ARG A 76 5.04 -30.66 -41.24
N ARG A 77 5.80 -31.76 -41.19
CA ARG A 77 6.06 -32.49 -39.94
C ARG A 77 6.82 -31.62 -38.93
N ALA A 78 7.84 -30.89 -39.37
CA ALA A 78 8.57 -29.96 -38.52
C ALA A 78 7.68 -28.83 -37.98
N MET A 79 6.81 -28.26 -38.82
CA MET A 79 5.85 -27.22 -38.40
C MET A 79 4.75 -27.77 -37.48
N GLU A 80 4.25 -28.98 -37.72
CA GLU A 80 3.28 -29.63 -36.82
C GLU A 80 3.90 -29.92 -35.47
N GLN A 81 5.18 -30.31 -35.43
CA GLN A 81 5.90 -30.57 -34.19
C GLN A 81 6.19 -29.27 -33.43
N ALA A 82 6.68 -28.24 -34.11
CA ALA A 82 6.84 -26.90 -33.53
C ALA A 82 5.52 -26.31 -33.02
N ARG A 83 4.41 -26.57 -33.73
CA ARG A 83 3.08 -26.13 -33.32
C ARG A 83 2.58 -26.87 -32.09
N LYS A 84 2.81 -28.18 -31.99
CA LYS A 84 2.49 -28.97 -30.78
C LYS A 84 3.30 -28.48 -29.58
N ASP A 85 4.59 -28.18 -29.76
CA ASP A 85 5.43 -27.65 -28.70
C ASP A 85 4.98 -26.25 -28.26
N ALA A 86 4.58 -25.40 -29.22
CA ALA A 86 4.02 -24.08 -28.94
C ALA A 86 2.66 -24.15 -28.22
N GLU A 87 1.78 -25.08 -28.59
CA GLU A 87 0.50 -25.32 -27.91
C GLU A 87 0.72 -25.84 -26.48
N PHE A 88 1.70 -26.72 -26.28
CA PHE A 88 2.09 -27.20 -24.94
C PHE A 88 2.64 -26.07 -24.06
N ALA A 89 3.50 -25.21 -24.62
CA ALA A 89 3.98 -24.02 -23.95
C ALA A 89 2.83 -23.06 -23.60
N ALA A 90 1.93 -22.78 -24.55
CA ALA A 90 0.76 -21.92 -24.31
C ALA A 90 -0.17 -22.48 -23.22
N TYR A 91 -0.36 -23.80 -23.17
CA TYR A 91 -1.13 -24.47 -22.14
C TYR A 91 -0.50 -24.32 -20.75
N SER A 92 0.82 -24.56 -20.64
CA SER A 92 1.53 -24.43 -19.37
C SER A 92 1.56 -22.99 -18.86
N TYR A 93 1.72 -21.98 -19.73
CA TYR A 93 1.62 -20.57 -19.36
C TYR A 93 0.22 -20.19 -18.88
N ARG A 94 -0.85 -20.64 -19.55
CA ARG A 94 -2.24 -20.39 -19.07
C ARG A 94 -2.48 -21.00 -17.70
N HIS A 95 -1.96 -22.20 -17.45
CA HIS A 95 -2.11 -22.87 -16.17
C HIS A 95 -1.29 -22.20 -15.06
N ALA A 96 -0.06 -21.77 -15.37
CA ALA A 96 0.79 -21.01 -14.47
C ALA A 96 0.19 -19.64 -14.12
N LEU A 97 -0.37 -18.91 -15.10
CA LEU A 97 -1.01 -17.62 -14.89
C LEU A 97 -2.24 -17.73 -13.98
N ARG A 98 -3.04 -18.80 -14.12
CA ARG A 98 -4.22 -19.03 -13.27
C ARG A 98 -3.81 -19.30 -11.81
N ARG A 99 -2.68 -19.98 -11.59
CA ARG A 99 -2.18 -20.32 -10.25
C ARG A 99 -1.41 -19.17 -9.59
N LEU A 100 -0.63 -18.40 -10.35
CA LEU A 100 0.06 -17.19 -9.87
C LEU A 100 -0.93 -16.10 -9.45
N GLY A 101 -2.04 -15.95 -10.19
CA GLY A 101 -3.08 -14.98 -9.86
C GLY A 101 -3.75 -15.27 -8.52
N TRP A 102 -4.05 -16.55 -8.24
CA TRP A 102 -4.69 -16.97 -6.98
C TRP A 102 -3.80 -16.76 -5.77
N GLY A 103 -2.51 -17.07 -5.86
CA GLY A 103 -1.57 -16.83 -4.76
C GLY A 103 -1.48 -15.35 -4.39
N ARG A 104 -1.35 -14.46 -5.39
CA ARG A 104 -1.29 -13.01 -5.17
C ARG A 104 -2.62 -12.44 -4.69
N PHE A 105 -3.74 -12.95 -5.20
CA PHE A 105 -5.07 -12.56 -4.74
C PHE A 105 -5.32 -12.95 -3.29
N LEU A 106 -4.99 -14.18 -2.89
CA LEU A 106 -5.09 -14.63 -1.50
C LEU A 106 -4.21 -13.82 -0.57
N PHE A 107 -2.99 -13.47 -1.01
CA PHE A 107 -2.09 -12.63 -0.23
C PHE A 107 -2.65 -11.21 -0.04
N ALA A 108 -3.19 -10.59 -1.09
CA ALA A 108 -3.84 -9.29 -1.01
C ALA A 108 -5.08 -9.31 -0.10
N CYS A 109 -5.89 -10.36 -0.19
CA CYS A 109 -7.02 -10.58 0.70
C CYS A 109 -6.57 -10.75 2.16
N ALA A 110 -5.51 -11.53 2.42
CA ALA A 110 -4.97 -11.73 3.75
C ALA A 110 -4.49 -10.43 4.40
N ILE A 111 -3.79 -9.58 3.65
CA ILE A 111 -3.38 -8.25 4.13
C ILE A 111 -4.60 -7.38 4.45
N SER A 112 -5.60 -7.38 3.57
CA SER A 112 -6.83 -6.60 3.77
C SER A 112 -7.58 -7.01 5.02
N VAL A 113 -7.70 -8.32 5.27
CA VAL A 113 -8.32 -8.87 6.49
C VAL A 113 -7.50 -8.50 7.73
N ALA A 114 -6.16 -8.59 7.67
CA ALA A 114 -5.30 -8.21 8.79
C ALA A 114 -5.44 -6.73 9.16
N LEU A 115 -5.53 -5.83 8.16
CA LEU A 115 -5.79 -4.41 8.38
C LEU A 115 -7.15 -4.17 9.06
N TRP A 116 -8.20 -4.83 8.58
CA TRP A 116 -9.54 -4.74 9.18
C TRP A 116 -9.57 -5.23 10.63
N LEU A 117 -8.88 -6.34 10.93
CA LEU A 117 -8.75 -6.85 12.28
C LEU A 117 -7.97 -5.88 13.18
N ALA A 118 -6.89 -5.29 12.68
CA ALA A 118 -6.14 -4.29 13.42
C ALA A 118 -7.00 -3.07 13.79
N VAL A 119 -7.82 -2.59 12.85
CA VAL A 119 -8.79 -1.50 13.11
C VAL A 119 -9.81 -1.92 14.16
N LEU A 120 -10.41 -3.12 14.05
CA LEU A 120 -11.39 -3.60 15.03
C LEU A 120 -10.79 -3.72 16.43
N VAL A 121 -9.59 -4.30 16.55
CA VAL A 121 -8.88 -4.39 17.84
C VAL A 121 -8.57 -3.00 18.39
N SER A 122 -8.16 -2.06 17.54
CA SER A 122 -7.91 -0.68 17.97
C SER A 122 -9.18 -0.04 18.53
N VAL A 123 -10.34 -0.23 17.86
CA VAL A 123 -11.62 0.27 18.36
C VAL A 123 -11.95 -0.35 19.72
N TRP A 124 -11.74 -1.66 19.89
CA TRP A 124 -11.98 -2.32 21.19
C TRP A 124 -11.06 -1.86 22.31
N VAL A 125 -9.80 -1.53 22.00
CA VAL A 125 -8.82 -1.06 23.00
C VAL A 125 -9.02 0.42 23.33
N PHE A 126 -9.31 1.25 22.32
CA PHE A 126 -9.42 2.71 22.46
C PHE A 126 -10.82 3.20 22.80
N VAL A 127 -11.87 2.45 22.49
CA VAL A 127 -13.23 2.78 22.94
C VAL A 127 -13.41 2.11 24.31
N PRO A 128 -13.27 2.85 25.43
CA PRO A 128 -13.55 2.30 26.75
C PRO A 128 -14.98 1.76 26.75
N SER A 129 -15.17 0.56 27.31
CA SER A 129 -16.47 -0.07 27.40
C SER A 129 -17.47 0.88 28.06
N LEU A 130 -18.73 0.82 27.61
CA LEU A 130 -19.80 1.72 28.06
C LEU A 130 -19.94 1.76 29.59
N ASP A 131 -19.58 0.67 30.27
CA ASP A 131 -19.59 0.57 31.74
C ASP A 131 -18.59 1.51 32.42
N GLN A 132 -17.38 1.67 31.85
CA GLN A 132 -16.39 2.62 32.38
C GLN A 132 -16.83 4.06 32.16
N LEU A 133 -17.55 4.34 31.07
CA LEU A 133 -18.14 5.64 30.80
C LEU A 133 -19.26 5.99 31.80
N ALA A 134 -20.09 5.02 32.16
CA ALA A 134 -21.15 5.18 33.15
C ALA A 134 -20.56 5.44 34.56
N ALA A 135 -19.53 4.69 34.95
CA ALA A 135 -18.81 4.89 36.21
C ALA A 135 -18.17 6.30 36.29
N ARG A 136 -17.50 6.73 35.22
CA ARG A 136 -16.91 8.09 35.13
C ARG A 136 -17.96 9.19 35.19
N ARG A 137 -19.13 9.01 34.55
CA ARG A 137 -20.23 9.97 34.62
C ARG A 137 -20.83 10.05 36.03
N ALA A 138 -20.94 8.92 36.73
CA ALA A 138 -21.38 8.88 38.11
C ALA A 138 -20.38 9.57 39.06
N GLU A 139 -19.07 9.37 38.87
CA GLU A 139 -18.03 10.07 39.62
C GLU A 139 -18.11 11.59 39.41
N VAL A 140 -18.24 12.05 38.16
CA VAL A 140 -18.38 13.49 37.84
C VAL A 140 -19.66 14.08 38.45
N ALA A 141 -20.77 13.35 38.42
CA ALA A 141 -22.02 13.79 39.03
C ALA A 141 -21.90 13.92 40.55
N ASN A 142 -21.24 12.97 41.20
CA ASN A 142 -21.00 12.99 42.65
C ASN A 142 -20.08 14.16 43.05
N LEU A 143 -18.99 14.39 42.31
CA LEU A 143 -18.08 15.52 42.56
C LEU A 143 -18.78 16.87 42.38
N ARG A 144 -19.64 17.01 41.37
CA ARG A 144 -20.46 18.23 41.18
C ARG A 144 -21.44 18.44 42.32
N ALA A 145 -22.15 17.40 42.75
CA ALA A 145 -23.08 17.49 43.87
C ALA A 145 -22.36 17.88 45.18
N GLN A 146 -21.14 17.37 45.40
CA GLN A 146 -20.32 17.76 46.55
C GLN A 146 -19.86 19.22 46.45
N ALA A 147 -19.43 19.69 45.27
CA ALA A 147 -19.06 21.09 45.07
C ALA A 147 -20.25 22.04 45.27
N GLU A 148 -21.44 21.68 44.77
CA GLU A 148 -22.66 22.45 44.97
C GLU A 148 -23.07 22.46 46.46
N GLN A 149 -23.03 21.32 47.15
CA GLN A 149 -23.30 21.28 48.59
C GLN A 149 -22.28 22.09 49.40
N MET A 150 -21.01 22.05 49.04
CA MET A 150 -19.99 22.89 49.66
C MET A 150 -20.25 24.36 49.37
N SER A 151 -20.64 24.75 48.16
CA SER A 151 -21.00 26.13 47.83
C SER A 151 -22.27 26.61 48.54
N ALA A 152 -23.23 25.71 48.78
CA ALA A 152 -24.47 26.03 49.49
C ALA A 152 -24.26 26.07 51.02
N ARG A 153 -23.36 25.23 51.56
CA ARG A 153 -22.99 25.22 52.99
C ARG A 153 -22.01 26.33 53.34
N ALA A 154 -21.04 26.60 52.46
CA ALA A 154 -20.17 27.74 52.56
C ALA A 154 -20.95 28.96 52.07
N LYS A 155 -21.74 29.57 52.96
CA LYS A 155 -22.17 30.98 52.83
C LYS A 155 -20.97 31.92 52.96
N ALA A 156 -19.89 31.62 52.24
CA ALA A 156 -18.70 32.45 52.17
C ALA A 156 -19.05 33.61 51.24
N GLU A 157 -19.29 34.78 51.82
CA GLU A 157 -19.36 36.03 51.08
C GLU A 157 -17.95 36.30 50.53
N PHE A 158 -17.76 36.10 49.23
CA PHE A 158 -16.54 36.50 48.53
C PHE A 158 -16.64 37.96 48.12
N THR A 159 -15.62 38.75 48.43
CA THR A 159 -15.51 40.15 48.01
C THR A 159 -14.08 40.44 47.53
N GLN A 160 -13.89 41.54 46.80
CA GLN A 160 -12.56 42.02 46.46
C GLN A 160 -12.07 42.94 47.58
N CYS A 161 -10.94 42.63 48.21
CA CYS A 161 -10.25 43.56 49.10
C CYS A 161 -9.10 44.23 48.36
N GLU A 162 -8.83 45.48 48.71
CA GLU A 162 -7.65 46.21 48.23
C GLU A 162 -6.61 46.27 49.35
N ASP A 163 -5.36 45.93 49.04
CA ASP A 163 -4.25 46.10 49.99
C ASP A 163 -3.78 47.57 50.07
N ARG A 164 -2.96 47.90 51.07
CA ARG A 164 -2.38 49.25 51.23
C ARG A 164 -1.56 49.70 50.02
N ASP A 165 -1.10 48.75 49.21
CA ASP A 165 -0.35 48.96 47.98
C ASP A 165 -1.25 49.05 46.72
N GLY A 166 -2.59 49.09 46.88
CA GLY A 166 -3.55 49.26 45.78
C GLY A 166 -3.81 47.99 44.94
N THR A 167 -3.35 46.83 45.40
CA THR A 167 -3.54 45.55 44.68
C THR A 167 -4.82 44.86 45.16
N GLN A 168 -5.66 44.43 44.22
CA GLN A 168 -6.94 43.76 44.52
C GLN A 168 -6.76 42.25 44.69
N HIS A 169 -7.25 41.71 45.81
CA HIS A 169 -7.23 40.28 46.14
C HIS A 169 -8.64 39.74 46.38
N LEU A 170 -8.87 38.48 45.98
CA LEU A 170 -10.12 37.78 46.28
C LEU A 170 -10.11 37.34 47.75
N CYS A 171 -11.03 37.92 48.52
CA CYS A 171 -11.19 37.66 49.94
C CYS A 171 -12.44 36.84 50.22
N PHE A 172 -12.39 35.99 51.25
CA PHE A 172 -13.58 35.40 51.85
C PHE A 172 -13.81 36.01 53.24
N ARG A 173 -15.08 36.15 53.62
CA ARG A 173 -15.47 36.62 54.94
C ARG A 173 -15.11 35.57 56.00
N ASP A 174 -14.42 36.01 57.03
CA ASP A 174 -14.03 35.21 58.19
C ASP A 174 -14.55 35.94 59.44
N ASP A 175 -15.49 35.38 60.21
CA ASP A 175 -16.07 36.02 61.40
C ASP A 175 -15.12 35.93 62.64
N GLU A 176 -13.85 35.57 62.44
CA GLU A 176 -12.81 35.71 63.46
C GLU A 176 -12.36 37.18 63.60
N SER A 177 -12.45 37.72 64.83
CA SER A 177 -12.21 39.12 65.20
C SER A 177 -10.78 39.67 64.99
N LYS A 178 -9.94 39.00 64.20
CA LYS A 178 -8.52 39.33 63.96
C LYS A 178 -8.09 39.12 62.49
N GLY A 179 -8.93 39.50 61.53
CA GLY A 179 -8.57 39.51 60.11
C GLY A 179 -7.71 40.72 59.69
N PRO A 180 -6.82 40.61 58.67
CA PRO A 180 -5.98 41.70 58.20
C PRO A 180 -6.74 42.78 57.38
N TYR A 181 -7.92 42.44 56.83
CA TYR A 181 -8.77 43.37 56.09
C TYR A 181 -10.11 43.55 56.83
N PHE A 182 -10.49 44.81 57.05
CA PHE A 182 -11.62 45.19 57.90
C PHE A 182 -12.49 46.23 57.19
N ASP A 183 -13.77 45.91 57.01
CA ASP A 183 -14.78 46.84 56.49
C ASP A 183 -15.92 46.95 57.51
N GLY A 184 -15.79 47.91 58.42
CA GLY A 184 -16.80 48.26 59.43
C GLY A 184 -16.98 47.24 60.57
N ASN A 185 -17.69 46.14 60.32
CA ASN A 185 -18.00 45.09 61.33
C ASN A 185 -17.78 43.67 60.78
N LYS A 186 -17.12 43.56 59.62
CA LYS A 186 -16.84 42.30 58.93
C LYS A 186 -15.33 42.18 58.68
N THR A 187 -14.79 41.01 58.99
CA THR A 187 -13.39 40.65 58.79
C THR A 187 -13.25 39.75 57.56
N TYR A 188 -12.21 40.01 56.76
CA TYR A 188 -11.97 39.33 55.50
C TYR A 188 -10.54 38.78 55.44
N ARG A 189 -10.36 37.64 54.77
CA ARG A 189 -9.07 37.00 54.57
C ARG A 189 -8.84 36.71 53.09
N ALA A 190 -7.66 37.07 52.59
CA ALA A 190 -7.27 36.76 51.22
C ALA A 190 -7.06 35.24 51.06
N LEU A 191 -7.58 34.66 49.97
CA LEU A 191 -7.44 33.23 49.69
C LEU A 191 -6.00 32.82 49.38
N TRP A 192 -5.21 33.73 48.82
CA TRP A 192 -3.82 33.49 48.45
C TRP A 192 -3.02 34.77 48.67
N ARG A 193 -1.97 34.70 49.50
CA ARG A 193 -0.95 35.74 49.67
C ARG A 193 0.24 35.29 48.83
N HIS A 194 0.49 35.97 47.72
CA HIS A 194 1.66 35.68 46.90
C HIS A 194 2.90 36.39 47.45
#